data_AF-A0A838TEN4-F1
#
_entry.id   AF-A0A838TEN4-F1
#
_cell.length_a   1.000
_cell.length_b   1.000
_cell.length_c   1.000
_cell.angle_alpha   90.00
_cell.angle_beta   90.00
_cell.angle_gamma   90.00
#
_symmetry.space_group_name_H-M   'P 1'
#
loop_
_entity.id
_entity.type
_entity.pdbx_description
1 polymer ?
#
loop_
_entity_poly.entity_id
_entity_poly.type
_entity_poly.pdbx_seq_one_letter_code
_entity_poly.pdbx_strand_id
1 'polypeptide(L)'
;EVLKNETRPAERREALCGKGDIFYEMGASDPQNYRRAIEFYGELATEAGVPAHWRNQAQFKKGKALEKLEDKPAALTTYYSVLEEGMRNDRAREFFWFYKAGFNAAHLLEETSDWKAAVAVYRKLAAAGGTRSEEAKARLTQLRLEHFLWEE
;
A
#
# COMPACT_ATOMS: atom_id res chain seq x y z
N GLU A 1 -31.31 25.57 -16.81
CA GLU A 1 -30.10 24.76 -17.08
C GLU A 1 -29.60 24.18 -15.78
N VAL A 2 -29.56 22.85 -15.67
CA VAL A 2 -28.97 22.17 -14.52
C VAL A 2 -27.46 22.25 -14.71
N LEU A 3 -26.77 22.95 -13.81
CA LEU A 3 -25.32 23.01 -13.76
C LEU A 3 -24.78 21.57 -13.84
N LYS A 4 -24.16 21.22 -14.98
CA LYS A 4 -23.31 20.04 -15.07
C LYS A 4 -22.17 20.29 -14.10
N ASN A 5 -22.33 19.78 -12.88
CA ASN A 5 -21.33 19.85 -11.83
C ASN A 5 -20.22 18.87 -12.22
N GLU A 6 -19.39 19.27 -13.17
CA GLU A 6 -18.12 18.60 -13.44
C GLU A 6 -17.22 18.89 -12.24
N THR A 7 -17.41 18.13 -11.16
CA THR A 7 -16.55 18.16 -9.99
C THR A 7 -15.10 18.10 -10.45
N ARG A 8 -14.27 19.03 -9.99
CA ARG A 8 -12.88 19.11 -10.47
C ARG A 8 -12.19 17.78 -10.14
N PRO A 9 -11.30 17.25 -11.01
CA PRO A 9 -10.67 15.95 -10.76
C PRO A 9 -10.02 15.82 -9.37
N ALA A 10 -9.49 16.90 -8.81
CA ALA A 10 -8.97 16.92 -7.44
C ALA A 10 -10.05 16.70 -6.37
N GLU A 11 -11.16 17.43 -6.44
CA GLU A 11 -12.29 17.31 -5.49
C GLU A 11 -12.91 15.93 -5.55
N ARG A 12 -12.99 15.32 -6.74
CA ARG A 12 -13.48 13.95 -6.90
C ARG A 12 -12.58 12.96 -6.16
N ARG A 13 -11.26 13.10 -6.26
CA ARG A 13 -10.29 12.22 -5.59
C ARG A 13 -10.35 12.35 -4.07
N GLU A 14 -10.45 13.58 -3.59
CA GLU A 14 -10.65 13.86 -2.15
C GLU A 14 -11.94 13.21 -1.65
N ALA A 15 -13.04 13.35 -2.39
CA ALA A 15 -14.32 12.75 -2.04
C ALA A 15 -14.27 11.21 -2.05
N LEU A 16 -13.62 10.59 -3.05
CA LEU A 16 -13.44 9.13 -3.09
C LEU A 16 -12.61 8.63 -1.91
N CYS A 17 -11.47 9.28 -1.64
CA CYS A 17 -10.60 8.93 -0.54
C CYS A 17 -11.31 9.08 0.80
N GLY A 18 -12.00 10.20 1.02
CA GLY A 18 -12.75 10.48 2.24
C GLY A 18 -13.94 9.53 2.46
N LYS A 19 -14.68 9.16 1.40
CA LYS A 19 -15.72 8.11 1.50
C LYS A 19 -15.13 6.77 1.92
N GLY A 20 -14.01 6.38 1.30
CA GLY A 20 -13.29 5.17 1.69
C GLY A 20 -12.88 5.19 3.17
N ASP A 21 -12.37 6.31 3.66
CA ASP A 21 -11.96 6.47 5.07
C ASP A 21 -13.15 6.30 6.01
N ILE A 22 -14.28 6.94 5.72
CA ILE A 22 -15.51 6.81 6.54
C ILE A 22 -15.97 5.36 6.60
N PHE A 23 -16.03 4.66 5.46
CA PHE A 23 -16.42 3.25 5.44
C PHE A 23 -15.39 2.35 6.15
N TYR A 24 -14.10 2.66 6.06
CA TYR A 24 -13.08 1.92 6.78
C TYR A 24 -13.28 2.02 8.30
N GLU A 25 -13.52 3.22 8.83
CA GLU A 25 -13.78 3.43 10.26
C GLU A 25 -15.05 2.68 10.74
N MET A 26 -16.12 2.68 9.92
CA MET A 26 -17.34 1.92 10.21
C MET A 26 -17.17 0.40 10.08
N GLY A 27 -16.05 -0.07 9.51
CA GLY A 27 -15.77 -1.50 9.29
C GLY A 27 -15.63 -2.29 10.59
N ALA A 28 -15.22 -1.65 11.69
CA ALA A 28 -15.09 -2.30 12.99
C ALA A 28 -16.46 -2.78 13.53
N SER A 29 -17.54 -2.08 13.22
CA SER A 29 -18.90 -2.44 13.64
C SER A 29 -19.60 -3.36 12.64
N ASP A 30 -19.32 -3.18 11.34
CA ASP A 30 -19.86 -4.01 10.26
C ASP A 30 -18.78 -4.23 9.19
N PRO A 31 -18.21 -5.45 9.10
CA PRO A 31 -17.16 -5.77 8.12
C PRO A 31 -17.54 -5.53 6.66
N GLN A 32 -18.84 -5.45 6.32
CA GLN A 32 -19.27 -5.08 4.97
C GLN A 32 -18.80 -3.67 4.58
N ASN A 33 -18.59 -2.78 5.54
CA ASN A 33 -18.07 -1.45 5.28
C ASN A 33 -16.59 -1.47 4.84
N TYR A 34 -15.78 -2.44 5.27
CA TYR A 34 -14.44 -2.60 4.69
C TYR A 34 -14.50 -2.93 3.19
N ARG A 35 -15.47 -3.73 2.74
CA ARG A 35 -15.68 -4.02 1.31
C ARG A 35 -16.04 -2.74 0.53
N ARG A 36 -16.92 -1.90 1.09
CA ARG A 36 -17.25 -0.60 0.49
C ARG A 36 -16.03 0.33 0.44
N ALA A 37 -15.21 0.35 1.49
CA ALA A 37 -13.97 1.13 1.48
C ALA A 37 -13.03 0.68 0.35
N ILE A 38 -12.88 -0.64 0.17
CA ILE A 38 -12.08 -1.23 -0.91
C ILE A 38 -12.56 -0.78 -2.29
N GLU A 39 -13.89 -0.71 -2.51
CA GLU A 39 -14.48 -0.22 -3.77
C GLU A 39 -14.06 1.23 -4.07
N PHE A 40 -14.24 2.14 -3.10
CA PHE A 40 -13.89 3.56 -3.30
C PHE A 40 -12.38 3.78 -3.49
N TYR A 41 -11.54 3.07 -2.74
CA TYR A 41 -10.09 3.13 -2.95
C TYR A 41 -9.69 2.54 -4.31
N GLY A 42 -10.35 1.47 -4.75
CA GLY A 42 -10.12 0.86 -6.06
C GLY A 42 -10.50 1.80 -7.22
N GLU A 43 -11.61 2.51 -7.10
CA GLU A 43 -12.05 3.52 -8.06
C GLU A 43 -11.04 4.67 -8.15
N LEU A 44 -10.53 5.16 -7.01
CA LEU A 44 -9.50 6.20 -6.98
C LEU A 44 -8.17 5.72 -7.59
N ALA A 45 -7.74 4.50 -7.27
CA ALA A 45 -6.46 3.97 -7.75
C ALA A 45 -6.43 3.71 -9.26
N THR A 46 -7.60 3.46 -9.87
CA THR A 46 -7.74 3.16 -11.30
C THR A 46 -8.21 4.36 -12.14
N GLU A 47 -8.42 5.53 -11.53
CA GLU A 47 -8.80 6.75 -12.24
C GLU A 47 -7.74 7.13 -13.30
N ALA A 48 -8.18 7.41 -14.53
CA ALA A 48 -7.29 7.80 -15.62
C ALA A 48 -6.52 9.08 -15.28
N GLY A 49 -5.18 9.05 -15.45
CA GLY A 49 -4.32 10.20 -15.16
C GLY A 49 -4.15 10.52 -13.67
N VAL A 50 -4.55 9.61 -12.76
CA VAL A 50 -4.37 9.81 -11.33
C VAL A 50 -2.88 10.03 -10.98
N PRO A 51 -2.53 11.09 -10.23
CA PRO A 51 -1.18 11.31 -9.74
C PRO A 51 -0.70 10.15 -8.86
N ALA A 52 0.60 9.85 -8.90
CA ALA A 52 1.18 8.72 -8.18
C ALA A 52 0.86 8.72 -6.67
N HIS A 53 0.92 9.88 -6.01
CA HIS A 53 0.61 9.97 -4.58
C HIS A 53 -0.83 9.57 -4.24
N TRP A 54 -1.82 9.93 -5.07
CA TRP A 54 -3.23 9.55 -4.89
C TRP A 54 -3.44 8.06 -5.11
N ARG A 55 -2.86 7.52 -6.19
CA ARG A 55 -2.92 6.08 -6.49
C ARG A 55 -2.28 5.25 -5.38
N ASN A 56 -1.08 5.63 -4.94
CA ASN A 56 -0.34 4.89 -3.93
C ASN A 56 -1.02 4.98 -2.55
N GLN A 57 -1.58 6.15 -2.18
CA GLN A 57 -2.41 6.28 -0.99
C GLN A 57 -3.61 5.34 -1.05
N ALA A 58 -4.34 5.34 -2.17
CA ALA A 58 -5.55 4.54 -2.34
C ALA A 58 -5.23 3.04 -2.28
N GLN A 59 -4.20 2.58 -2.98
CA GLN A 59 -3.74 1.18 -2.89
C GLN A 59 -3.34 0.85 -1.44
N PHE A 60 -2.53 1.67 -0.78
CA PHE A 60 -2.16 1.39 0.62
C PHE A 60 -3.39 1.25 1.54
N LYS A 61 -4.35 2.18 1.46
CA LYS A 61 -5.57 2.13 2.27
C LYS A 61 -6.45 0.92 1.92
N LYS A 62 -6.54 0.56 0.64
CA LYS A 62 -7.20 -0.67 0.18
C LYS A 62 -6.54 -1.90 0.80
N GLY A 63 -5.21 -1.98 0.84
CA GLY A 63 -4.46 -3.05 1.50
C GLY A 63 -4.82 -3.17 2.98
N LYS A 64 -4.90 -2.04 3.71
CA LYS A 64 -5.31 -2.04 5.13
C LYS A 64 -6.74 -2.56 5.32
N ALA A 65 -7.67 -2.20 4.43
CA ALA A 65 -9.04 -2.72 4.48
C ALA A 65 -9.10 -4.23 4.20
N LEU A 66 -8.26 -4.74 3.28
CA LEU A 66 -8.14 -6.18 3.01
C LEU A 66 -7.55 -6.94 4.19
N GLU A 67 -6.54 -6.38 4.88
CA GLU A 67 -6.02 -6.97 6.14
C GLU A 67 -7.13 -7.10 7.19
N LYS A 68 -8.03 -6.12 7.31
CA LYS A 68 -9.17 -6.17 8.24
C LYS A 68 -10.20 -7.25 7.88
N LEU A 69 -10.22 -7.69 6.63
CA LEU A 69 -11.03 -8.81 6.15
C LEU A 69 -10.26 -10.14 6.14
N GLU A 70 -9.05 -10.17 6.68
CA GLU A 70 -8.14 -11.32 6.67
C GLU A 70 -7.74 -11.82 5.27
N ASP A 71 -7.96 -11.03 4.22
CA ASP A 71 -7.53 -11.32 2.86
C ASP A 71 -6.07 -10.88 2.64
N LYS A 72 -5.16 -11.58 3.33
CA LYS A 72 -3.72 -11.32 3.26
C LYS A 72 -3.17 -11.39 1.81
N PRO A 73 -3.56 -12.36 0.96
CA PRO A 73 -3.09 -12.42 -0.42
C PRO A 73 -3.46 -11.19 -1.25
N ALA A 74 -4.70 -10.71 -1.14
CA ALA A 74 -5.12 -9.50 -1.84
C ALA A 74 -4.45 -8.24 -1.28
N ALA A 75 -4.25 -8.17 0.04
CA ALA A 75 -3.51 -7.08 0.67
C ALA A 75 -2.05 -7.01 0.17
N LEU A 76 -1.36 -8.15 0.12
CA LEU A 76 0.00 -8.26 -0.43
C LEU A 76 0.07 -7.81 -1.89
N THR A 77 -0.85 -8.30 -2.72
CA THR A 77 -0.94 -7.89 -4.14
C THR A 77 -1.09 -6.37 -4.25
N THR A 78 -1.94 -5.79 -3.40
CA THR A 78 -2.19 -4.36 -3.37
C THR A 78 -0.94 -3.57 -2.96
N TYR A 79 -0.19 -4.01 -1.96
CA TYR A 79 1.06 -3.35 -1.55
C TYR A 79 2.18 -3.49 -2.57
N TYR A 80 2.29 -4.64 -3.24
CA TYR A 80 3.26 -4.83 -4.31
C TYR A 80 3.03 -3.90 -5.49
N SER A 81 1.77 -3.59 -5.82
CA SER A 81 1.48 -2.60 -6.87
C SER A 81 2.10 -1.22 -6.55
N VAL A 82 2.15 -0.81 -5.28
CA VAL A 82 2.79 0.44 -4.85
C VAL A 82 4.32 0.34 -4.97
N LEU A 83 4.90 -0.80 -4.60
CA LEU A 83 6.34 -1.01 -4.70
C LEU A 83 6.82 -1.01 -6.15
N GLU A 84 6.13 -1.73 -7.03
CA GLU A 84 6.46 -1.80 -8.46
C GLU A 84 6.45 -0.41 -9.08
N GLU A 85 5.44 0.40 -8.76
CA GLU A 85 5.32 1.76 -9.29
C GLU A 85 6.40 2.71 -8.73
N GLY A 86 6.77 2.54 -7.46
CA GLY A 86 7.84 3.32 -6.81
C GLY A 86 9.26 2.98 -7.27
N MET A 87 9.46 1.80 -7.88
CA MET A 87 10.75 1.36 -8.42
C MET A 87 11.00 1.80 -9.87
N ARG A 88 10.03 2.45 -10.51
CA ARG A 88 10.20 2.92 -11.89
C ARG A 88 11.14 4.13 -11.95
N ASN A 89 12.12 4.07 -12.85
CA ASN A 89 13.11 5.15 -13.01
C ASN A 89 12.63 6.30 -13.91
N ASP A 90 11.47 6.16 -14.56
CA ASP A 90 10.90 7.14 -15.49
C ASP A 90 10.08 8.25 -14.79
N ARG A 91 9.96 8.20 -13.46
CA ARG A 91 9.10 9.10 -12.67
C ARG A 91 9.77 9.49 -11.36
N ALA A 92 9.34 10.63 -10.80
CA ALA A 92 9.76 11.04 -9.46
C ALA A 92 9.32 9.99 -8.43
N ARG A 93 10.28 9.53 -7.61
CA ARG A 93 9.99 8.55 -6.56
C ARG A 93 9.13 9.17 -5.47
N GLU A 94 8.04 8.50 -5.14
CA GLU A 94 7.16 8.85 -4.04
C GLU A 94 7.44 7.89 -2.89
N PHE A 95 8.28 8.32 -1.95
CA PHE A 95 8.80 7.43 -0.89
C PHE A 95 7.81 7.16 0.25
N PHE A 96 6.84 8.05 0.49
CA PHE A 96 6.01 7.97 1.69
C PHE A 96 5.12 6.72 1.68
N TRP A 97 4.33 6.53 0.62
CA TRP A 97 3.51 5.33 0.48
C TRP A 97 4.31 4.12 0.04
N PHE A 98 5.40 4.30 -0.71
CA PHE A 98 6.33 3.22 -1.05
C PHE A 98 6.84 2.50 0.20
N TYR A 99 7.40 3.22 1.18
CA TYR A 99 7.88 2.58 2.39
C TYR A 99 6.73 2.01 3.23
N LYS A 100 5.61 2.73 3.37
CA LYS A 100 4.46 2.21 4.12
C LYS A 100 3.96 0.89 3.54
N ALA A 101 3.73 0.81 2.24
CA ALA A 101 3.30 -0.41 1.57
C ALA A 101 4.33 -1.52 1.70
N GLY A 102 5.63 -1.22 1.52
CA GLY A 102 6.67 -2.22 1.63
C GLY A 102 6.82 -2.82 3.03
N PHE A 103 6.82 -1.99 4.08
CA PHE A 103 6.87 -2.49 5.45
C PHE A 103 5.64 -3.33 5.79
N ASN A 104 4.44 -2.90 5.37
CA ASN A 104 3.23 -3.70 5.55
C ASN A 104 3.28 -5.03 4.79
N ALA A 105 3.76 -5.03 3.54
CA ALA A 105 3.94 -6.26 2.77
C ALA A 105 4.93 -7.22 3.45
N ALA A 106 6.09 -6.71 3.86
CA ALA A 106 7.10 -7.51 4.54
C ALA A 106 6.57 -8.09 5.86
N HIS A 107 5.82 -7.30 6.64
CA HIS A 107 5.21 -7.77 7.88
C HIS A 107 4.18 -8.88 7.64
N LEU A 108 3.32 -8.76 6.63
CA LEU A 108 2.37 -9.83 6.29
C LEU A 108 3.08 -11.13 5.88
N LEU A 109 4.20 -11.03 5.16
CA LEU A 109 5.01 -12.20 4.79
C LEU A 109 5.63 -12.85 6.02
N GLU A 110 6.17 -12.05 6.95
CA GLU A 110 6.66 -12.54 8.26
C GLU A 110 5.55 -13.26 9.05
N GLU A 111 4.35 -12.69 9.15
CA GLU A 111 3.23 -13.34 9.83
C GLU A 111 2.87 -14.70 9.23
N THR A 112 3.05 -14.86 7.92
CA THR A 112 2.84 -16.13 7.20
C THR A 112 4.09 -17.01 7.15
N SER A 113 5.17 -16.63 7.84
CA SER A 113 6.46 -17.32 7.84
C SER A 113 7.14 -17.43 6.46
N ASP A 114 6.78 -16.57 5.51
CA ASP A 114 7.47 -16.45 4.23
C ASP A 114 8.68 -15.50 4.37
N TRP A 115 9.66 -15.97 5.13
CA TRP A 115 10.84 -15.20 5.50
C TRP A 115 11.68 -14.80 4.28
N LYS A 116 11.74 -15.67 3.27
CA LYS A 116 12.49 -15.41 2.03
C LYS A 116 11.87 -14.25 1.26
N ALA A 117 10.54 -14.24 1.11
CA ALA A 117 9.87 -13.12 0.46
C ALA A 117 9.98 -11.83 1.29
N ALA A 118 9.83 -11.89 2.62
CA ALA A 118 10.03 -10.74 3.50
C ALA A 118 11.44 -10.12 3.35
N VAL A 119 12.49 -10.96 3.34
CA VAL A 119 13.88 -10.55 3.05
C VAL A 119 14.00 -9.83 1.70
N ALA A 120 13.34 -10.34 0.66
CA ALA A 120 13.37 -9.72 -0.66
C ALA A 120 12.73 -8.32 -0.65
N VAL A 121 11.62 -8.15 0.08
CA VAL A 121 10.96 -6.84 0.23
C VAL A 121 11.86 -5.86 1.01
N TYR A 122 12.37 -6.25 2.18
CA TYR A 122 13.24 -5.35 2.96
C TYR A 122 14.50 -4.95 2.20
N ARG A 123 15.07 -5.85 1.38
CA ARG A 123 16.21 -5.52 0.51
C ARG A 123 15.85 -4.43 -0.49
N LYS A 124 14.68 -4.52 -1.14
CA LYS A 124 14.20 -3.46 -2.06
C LYS A 124 14.06 -2.13 -1.33
N LEU A 125 13.49 -2.13 -0.12
CA LEU A 125 13.34 -0.93 0.70
C LEU A 125 14.68 -0.33 1.12
N ALA A 126 15.63 -1.17 1.55
CA ALA A 126 16.98 -0.74 1.91
C ALA A 126 17.70 -0.09 0.72
N ALA A 127 17.62 -0.72 -0.47
CA ALA A 127 18.25 -0.23 -1.69
C ALA A 127 17.63 1.05 -2.29
N ALA A 128 16.43 1.44 -1.86
CA ALA A 128 15.70 2.57 -2.44
C ALA A 128 16.34 3.94 -2.17
N GLY A 129 17.25 4.04 -1.19
CA GLY A 129 18.00 5.25 -0.83
C GLY A 129 17.15 6.39 -0.25
N GLY A 130 15.98 6.09 0.31
CA GLY A 130 15.05 7.07 0.88
C GLY A 130 15.10 7.14 2.40
N THR A 131 14.17 7.91 2.99
CA THR A 131 14.18 8.28 4.43
C THR A 131 14.09 7.10 5.40
N ARG A 132 13.65 5.92 4.94
CA ARG A 132 13.51 4.71 5.77
C ARG A 132 14.36 3.53 5.28
N SER A 133 15.35 3.80 4.43
CA SER A 133 16.28 2.75 3.95
C SER A 133 17.07 2.09 5.08
N GLU A 134 17.57 2.86 6.05
CA GLU A 134 18.34 2.31 7.17
C GLU A 134 17.47 1.47 8.12
N GLU A 135 16.22 1.87 8.35
CA GLU A 135 15.25 1.07 9.11
C GLU A 135 15.01 -0.29 8.43
N ALA A 136 14.82 -0.30 7.11
CA ALA A 136 14.64 -1.53 6.36
C ALA A 136 15.89 -2.42 6.39
N LYS A 137 17.08 -1.81 6.32
CA LYS A 137 18.36 -2.53 6.41
C LYS A 137 18.57 -3.16 7.79
N ALA A 138 18.19 -2.45 8.86
CA ALA A 138 18.24 -2.98 10.21
C ALA A 138 17.31 -4.19 10.37
N ARG A 139 16.03 -4.09 9.96
CA ARG A 139 15.09 -5.22 10.04
C ARG A 139 15.51 -6.39 9.15
N LEU A 140 16.00 -6.12 7.93
CA LEU A 140 16.57 -7.14 7.04
C LEU A 140 17.68 -7.95 7.73
N THR A 141 18.62 -7.26 8.38
CA THR A 141 19.74 -7.90 9.07
C THR A 141 19.24 -8.77 10.22
N GLN A 142 18.33 -8.24 11.03
CA GLN A 142 17.73 -8.97 12.15
C GLN A 142 16.99 -10.23 11.67
N LEU A 143 16.12 -10.10 10.66
CA LEU A 143 15.33 -11.22 10.13
C LEU A 143 16.23 -12.35 9.58
N ARG A 144 17.35 -12.00 8.94
CA ARG A 144 18.32 -12.99 8.46
C ARG A 144 18.98 -13.76 9.61
N LEU A 145 19.31 -13.08 10.70
CA LEU A 145 19.89 -13.71 11.90
C LEU A 145 18.87 -14.63 12.59
N GLU A 146 17.63 -14.15 12.78
CA GLU A 146 16.55 -14.88 13.46
C GLU A 146 16.21 -16.20 12.76
N HIS A 147 16.26 -16.22 11.42
CA HIS A 147 15.83 -17.36 10.61
C HIS A 147 16.97 -18.03 9.84
N PHE A 148 18.23 -17.72 10.18
CA PHE A 148 19.44 -18.29 9.56
C PHE A 148 19.45 -18.19 8.01
N LEU A 149 18.97 -17.06 7.48
CA LEU A 149 18.88 -16.80 6.03
C LEU A 149 20.15 -16.13 5.53
N TRP A 150 21.17 -16.94 5.30
CA TRP A 150 22.41 -16.51 4.66
C TRP A 150 22.31 -16.76 3.15
N GLU A 151 22.67 -15.77 2.34
CA GLU A 151 22.75 -15.97 0.88
C GLU A 151 24.05 -16.71 0.54
N GLU A 152 23.99 -17.60 -0.44
CA GLU A 152 25.15 -17.97 -1.27
C GLU A 152 25.54 -16.82 -2.21
#